data_AF-A0A839CSM1-F1
#
_entry.id   AF-A0A839CSM1-F1
#
_cell.length_a   1.000
_cell.length_b   1.000
_cell.length_c   1.000
_cell.angle_alpha   90.00
_cell.angle_beta   90.00
_cell.angle_gamma   90.00
#
_symmetry.space_group_name_H-M   'P 1'
#
loop_
_entity.id
_entity.type
_entity.pdbx_description
1 polymer ?
#
loop_
_entity_poly.entity_id
_entity_poly.type
_entity_poly.pdbx_seq_one_letter_code
_entity_poly.pdbx_strand_id
1 'polypeptide(L)'
;MDSLNKIYSSLPVLERNKRLKLSRQKRFDVYYCLAFMFGSAGLFLWWGSHAYFSVFTELLTPSEKLGSAENVMNLWNVLMYFVPFILFSLSIGCLATALLGVLMAELAFWFEYALEKSFQRYLNRNLRRKNKMKEGEPDVHP
;
A
#
# COMPACT_ATOMS: atom_id res chain seq x y z
N MET A 1 -40.49 -9.46 -9.22
CA MET A 1 -40.02 -8.09 -9.52
C MET A 1 -38.91 -7.62 -8.57
N ASP A 2 -38.90 -8.03 -7.29
CA ASP A 2 -37.88 -7.62 -6.31
C ASP A 2 -36.43 -7.97 -6.66
N SER A 3 -36.17 -9.11 -7.29
CA SER A 3 -34.80 -9.52 -7.64
C SER A 3 -34.19 -8.61 -8.71
N LEU A 4 -34.96 -8.18 -9.71
CA LEU A 4 -34.49 -7.27 -10.75
C LEU A 4 -34.24 -5.85 -10.23
N ASN A 5 -35.10 -5.32 -9.36
CA ASN A 5 -34.89 -4.00 -8.76
C ASN A 5 -33.65 -3.97 -7.84
N LYS A 6 -33.37 -5.08 -7.14
CA LYS A 6 -32.16 -5.27 -6.34
C LYS A 6 -30.90 -5.37 -7.21
N ILE A 7 -30.97 -5.99 -8.38
CA ILE A 7 -29.86 -6.04 -9.34
C ILE A 7 -29.61 -4.67 -9.97
N TYR A 8 -30.66 -3.95 -10.36
CA TYR A 8 -30.54 -2.61 -10.95
C TYR A 8 -30.07 -1.54 -9.96
N SER A 9 -30.47 -1.61 -8.69
CA SER A 9 -29.96 -0.71 -7.64
C SER A 9 -28.52 -1.03 -7.21
N SER A 10 -28.10 -2.30 -7.34
CA SER A 10 -26.72 -2.71 -7.03
C SER A 10 -25.76 -2.58 -8.22
N LEU A 11 -26.23 -2.55 -9.46
CA LEU A 11 -25.42 -2.32 -10.66
C LEU A 11 -24.56 -1.04 -10.60
N PRO A 12 -25.10 0.15 -10.28
CA PRO A 12 -24.31 1.38 -10.21
C PRO A 12 -23.35 1.37 -9.01
N VAL A 13 -23.65 0.61 -7.95
CA VAL A 13 -22.77 0.42 -6.79
C VAL A 13 -21.60 -0.50 -7.17
N LEU A 14 -21.88 -1.61 -7.85
CA LEU A 14 -20.90 -2.58 -8.31
C LEU A 14 -19.96 -1.96 -9.35
N GLU A 15 -20.49 -1.16 -10.26
CA GLU A 15 -19.72 -0.49 -11.31
C GLU A 15 -18.84 0.64 -10.75
N ARG A 16 -19.35 1.42 -9.78
CA ARG A 16 -18.51 2.35 -9.00
C ARG A 16 -17.42 1.64 -8.22
N ASN A 17 -17.72 0.48 -7.62
CA ASN A 17 -16.74 -0.31 -6.87
C ASN A 17 -15.66 -0.88 -7.80
N LYS A 18 -16.03 -1.38 -8.99
CA LYS A 18 -15.08 -1.80 -10.04
C LYS A 18 -14.19 -0.65 -10.51
N ARG A 19 -14.75 0.54 -10.76
CA ARG A 19 -13.94 1.71 -11.17
C ARG A 19 -12.98 2.17 -10.08
N LEU A 20 -13.39 2.13 -8.82
CA LEU A 20 -12.53 2.43 -7.67
C LEU A 20 -11.42 1.39 -7.47
N LYS A 21 -11.72 0.10 -7.71
CA LYS A 21 -10.69 -0.95 -7.72
C LYS A 21 -9.70 -0.74 -8.86
N LEU A 22 -10.17 -0.41 -10.06
CA LEU A 22 -9.33 -0.21 -11.24
C LEU A 22 -8.46 1.05 -11.15
N SER A 23 -8.97 2.14 -10.56
CA SER A 23 -8.17 3.35 -10.32
C SER A 23 -7.14 3.18 -9.21
N ARG A 24 -7.47 2.43 -8.13
CA ARG A 24 -6.50 2.05 -7.10
C ARG A 24 -5.44 1.09 -7.63
N GLN A 25 -5.82 0.11 -8.43
CA GLN A 25 -4.90 -0.86 -9.03
C GLN A 25 -3.88 -0.18 -9.93
N LYS A 26 -4.27 0.83 -10.73
CA LYS A 26 -3.33 1.65 -11.51
C LYS A 26 -2.32 2.39 -10.64
N ARG A 27 -2.75 2.93 -9.48
CA ARG A 27 -1.83 3.60 -8.53
C ARG A 27 -0.87 2.60 -7.90
N PHE A 28 -1.34 1.41 -7.53
CA PHE A 28 -0.49 0.34 -7.01
C PHE A 28 0.54 -0.14 -8.02
N ASP A 29 0.15 -0.28 -9.29
CA ASP A 29 1.04 -0.70 -10.36
C ASP A 29 2.20 0.30 -10.52
N VAL A 30 1.91 1.61 -10.41
CA VAL A 30 2.93 2.66 -10.42
C VAL A 30 3.90 2.55 -9.23
N TYR A 31 3.40 2.35 -8.00
CA TYR A 31 4.27 2.19 -6.82
C TYR A 31 5.13 0.91 -6.88
N TYR A 32 4.55 -0.18 -7.38
CA TYR A 32 5.26 -1.43 -7.57
C TYR A 32 6.35 -1.31 -8.65
N CYS A 33 6.01 -0.67 -9.77
CA CYS A 33 6.95 -0.39 -10.84
C CYS A 33 8.09 0.52 -10.36
N LEU A 34 7.79 1.56 -9.57
CA LEU A 34 8.80 2.42 -8.93
C LEU A 34 9.70 1.62 -7.98
N ALA A 35 9.14 0.77 -7.12
CA ALA A 35 9.92 -0.06 -6.21
C ALA A 35 10.85 -1.02 -6.97
N PHE A 36 10.38 -1.60 -8.08
CA PHE A 36 11.17 -2.45 -8.96
C PHE A 36 12.28 -1.67 -9.67
N MET A 37 11.98 -0.46 -10.16
CA MET A 37 12.97 0.42 -10.79
C MET A 37 14.06 0.83 -9.79
N PHE A 38 13.69 1.21 -8.56
CA PHE A 38 14.68 1.55 -7.53
C PHE A 38 15.48 0.35 -7.02
N GLY A 39 14.83 -0.81 -6.86
CA GLY A 39 15.51 -2.04 -6.44
C GLY A 39 16.50 -2.55 -7.50
N SER A 40 16.08 -2.58 -8.77
CA SER A 40 16.96 -2.94 -9.89
C SER A 40 18.08 -1.93 -10.07
N ALA A 41 17.80 -0.62 -9.99
CA ALA A 41 18.83 0.42 -10.01
C ALA A 41 19.85 0.27 -8.87
N GLY A 42 19.40 -0.03 -7.65
CA GLY A 42 20.28 -0.31 -6.50
C GLY A 42 21.16 -1.53 -6.74
N LEU A 43 20.63 -2.60 -7.32
CA LEU A 43 21.37 -3.81 -7.67
C LEU A 43 22.39 -3.56 -8.78
N PHE A 44 22.00 -2.83 -9.84
CA PHE A 44 22.92 -2.42 -10.91
C PHE A 44 24.01 -1.48 -10.43
N LEU A 45 23.69 -0.52 -9.53
CA LEU A 45 24.70 0.34 -8.92
C LEU A 45 25.65 -0.45 -8.03
N TRP A 46 25.13 -1.40 -7.25
CA TRP A 46 25.96 -2.27 -6.41
C TRP A 46 26.92 -3.09 -7.27
N TRP A 47 26.40 -3.78 -8.27
CA TRP A 47 27.18 -4.61 -9.18
C TRP A 47 28.16 -3.80 -10.02
N GLY A 48 27.69 -2.69 -10.58
CA GLY A 48 28.47 -1.76 -11.38
C GLY A 48 29.60 -1.15 -10.57
N SER A 49 29.34 -0.74 -9.34
CA SER A 49 30.37 -0.16 -8.46
C SER A 49 31.45 -1.17 -8.08
N HIS A 50 31.08 -2.44 -7.82
CA HIS A 50 32.09 -3.49 -7.57
C HIS A 50 32.98 -3.75 -8.79
N ALA A 51 32.38 -3.79 -9.99
CA ALA A 51 33.13 -3.98 -11.24
C ALA A 51 33.97 -2.75 -11.63
N TYR A 52 33.46 -1.54 -11.40
CA TYR A 52 34.20 -0.31 -11.66
C TYR A 52 35.36 -0.15 -10.68
N PHE A 53 35.14 -0.47 -9.41
CA PHE A 53 36.16 -0.37 -8.37
C PHE A 53 37.36 -1.27 -8.70
N SER A 54 37.15 -2.52 -9.13
CA SER A 54 38.26 -3.42 -9.48
C SER A 54 39.13 -2.88 -10.62
N VAL A 55 38.51 -2.34 -11.67
CA VAL A 55 39.21 -1.77 -12.82
C VAL A 55 39.91 -0.46 -12.45
N PHE A 56 39.25 0.38 -11.66
CA PHE A 56 39.79 1.68 -11.24
C PHE A 56 40.98 1.52 -10.29
N THR A 57 40.95 0.54 -9.37
CA THR A 57 42.08 0.23 -8.50
C THR A 57 43.29 -0.27 -9.29
N GLU A 58 43.11 -1.07 -10.33
CA GLU A 58 44.21 -1.50 -11.22
C GLU A 58 44.82 -0.32 -12.00
N LEU A 59 43.99 0.62 -12.46
CA LEU A 59 44.43 1.78 -13.22
C LEU A 59 45.19 2.83 -12.38
N LEU A 60 44.87 2.95 -11.10
CA LEU A 60 45.49 3.90 -10.16
C LEU A 60 46.77 3.37 -9.51
N THR A 61 47.04 2.07 -9.57
CA THR A 61 48.28 1.46 -9.06
C THR A 61 49.58 1.99 -9.67
N PRO A 62 49.68 2.43 -10.96
CA PRO A 62 50.98 2.76 -11.54
C PRO A 62 51.44 4.22 -11.40
N SER A 63 50.57 5.21 -11.20
CA SER A 63 50.99 6.60 -11.41
C SER A 63 50.20 7.64 -10.60
N GLU A 64 50.93 8.30 -9.70
CA GLU A 64 50.71 9.66 -9.18
C GLU A 64 49.54 9.93 -8.20
N LYS A 65 49.96 10.38 -6.99
CA LYS A 65 49.18 11.03 -5.90
C LYS A 65 48.45 10.12 -4.92
N LEU A 66 49.25 9.29 -4.24
CA LEU A 66 48.88 8.46 -3.08
C LEU A 66 47.94 9.18 -2.08
N GLY A 67 48.24 10.42 -1.67
CA GLY A 67 47.42 11.13 -0.68
C GLY A 67 46.08 11.68 -1.19
N SER A 68 45.92 11.94 -2.50
CA SER A 68 44.63 12.39 -3.06
C SER A 68 43.76 11.22 -3.50
N ALA A 69 44.39 10.13 -3.94
CA ALA A 69 43.72 8.89 -4.34
C ALA A 69 43.09 8.17 -3.14
N GLU A 70 43.74 8.16 -1.98
CA GLU A 70 43.20 7.55 -0.74
C GLU A 70 41.91 8.21 -0.27
N ASN A 71 41.85 9.55 -0.29
CA ASN A 71 40.66 10.31 0.08
C ASN A 71 39.50 10.05 -0.90
N VAL A 72 39.81 9.97 -2.21
CA VAL A 72 38.82 9.65 -3.25
C VAL A 72 38.34 8.21 -3.11
N MET A 73 39.21 7.24 -2.85
CA MET A 73 38.85 5.85 -2.60
C MET A 73 37.97 5.69 -1.36
N ASN A 74 38.29 6.40 -0.28
CA ASN A 74 37.50 6.34 0.95
C ASN A 74 36.10 6.96 0.75
N LEU A 75 36.03 8.12 0.06
CA LEU A 75 34.75 8.73 -0.30
C LEU A 75 33.93 7.83 -1.24
N TRP A 76 34.60 7.18 -2.21
CA TRP A 76 33.93 6.26 -3.12
C TRP A 76 33.40 5.02 -2.40
N ASN A 77 34.17 4.47 -1.46
CA ASN A 77 33.78 3.34 -0.64
C ASN A 77 32.53 3.67 0.20
N VAL A 78 32.50 4.83 0.86
CA VAL A 78 31.31 5.29 1.59
C VAL A 78 30.12 5.48 0.66
N LEU A 79 30.30 6.16 -0.47
CA LEU A 79 29.23 6.44 -1.42
C LEU A 79 28.67 5.17 -2.08
N MET A 80 29.54 4.18 -2.32
CA MET A 80 29.19 2.87 -2.86
C MET A 80 28.29 2.06 -1.91
N TYR A 81 28.47 2.16 -0.59
CA TYR A 81 27.55 1.50 0.35
C TYR A 81 26.31 2.34 0.63
N PHE A 82 26.46 3.67 0.69
CA PHE A 82 25.39 4.58 1.08
C PHE A 82 24.30 4.71 0.01
N VAL A 83 24.67 4.82 -1.27
CA VAL A 83 23.69 5.00 -2.36
C VAL A 83 22.79 3.77 -2.54
N PRO A 84 23.30 2.54 -2.62
CA PRO A 84 22.45 1.35 -2.71
C PRO A 84 21.57 1.19 -1.48
N PHE A 85 22.08 1.50 -0.28
CA PHE A 85 21.30 1.43 0.94
C PHE A 85 20.07 2.36 0.91
N ILE A 86 20.23 3.60 0.43
CA ILE A 86 19.11 4.54 0.24
C ILE A 86 18.13 4.00 -0.80
N LEU A 87 18.61 3.48 -1.93
CA LEU A 87 17.74 2.93 -2.99
C LEU A 87 16.93 1.72 -2.50
N PHE A 88 17.55 0.83 -1.73
CA PHE A 88 16.87 -0.31 -1.10
C PHE A 88 15.83 0.16 -0.08
N SER A 89 16.17 1.11 0.78
CA SER A 89 15.24 1.70 1.76
C SER A 89 14.03 2.36 1.05
N LEU A 90 14.28 3.09 -0.04
CA LEU A 90 13.23 3.72 -0.84
C LEU A 90 12.32 2.69 -1.53
N SER A 91 12.90 1.59 -2.02
CA SER A 91 12.17 0.47 -2.63
C SER A 91 11.26 -0.22 -1.61
N ILE A 92 11.78 -0.54 -0.41
CA ILE A 92 10.99 -1.11 0.70
C ILE A 92 9.89 -0.14 1.14
N GLY A 93 10.20 1.16 1.23
CA GLY A 93 9.24 2.21 1.55
C GLY A 93 8.09 2.28 0.54
N CYS A 94 8.38 2.19 -0.77
CA CYS A 94 7.37 2.13 -1.83
C CYS A 94 6.52 0.85 -1.74
N LEU A 95 7.12 -0.31 -1.45
CA LEU A 95 6.38 -1.55 -1.24
C LEU A 95 5.46 -1.47 -0.03
N ALA A 96 5.94 -0.90 1.08
CA ALA A 96 5.16 -0.73 2.30
C ALA A 96 3.96 0.21 2.07
N THR A 97 4.14 1.30 1.33
CA THR A 97 3.03 2.20 0.98
C THR A 97 2.02 1.55 0.04
N ALA A 98 2.48 0.73 -0.91
CA ALA A 98 1.59 -0.07 -1.74
C ALA A 98 0.78 -1.08 -0.91
N LEU A 99 1.42 -1.81 0.00
CA LEU A 99 0.74 -2.76 0.88
C LEU A 99 -0.24 -2.07 1.83
N LEU A 100 0.15 -0.95 2.44
CA LEU A 100 -0.73 -0.15 3.29
C LEU A 100 -1.95 0.35 2.54
N GLY A 101 -1.79 0.79 1.29
CA GLY A 101 -2.94 1.22 0.48
C GLY A 101 -3.95 0.09 0.25
N VAL A 102 -3.48 -1.15 0.03
CA VAL A 102 -4.35 -2.33 -0.14
C VAL A 102 -5.02 -2.69 1.18
N LEU A 103 -4.25 -2.76 2.27
CA LEU A 103 -4.75 -3.03 3.61
C LEU A 103 -5.81 -2.01 4.06
N MET A 104 -5.58 -0.72 3.82
CA MET A 104 -6.54 0.33 4.16
C MET A 104 -7.83 0.22 3.33
N ALA A 105 -7.75 -0.28 2.10
CA ALA A 105 -8.92 -0.53 1.27
C ALA A 105 -9.76 -1.71 1.80
N GLU A 106 -9.10 -2.81 2.17
CA GLU A 106 -9.76 -3.98 2.76
C GLU A 106 -10.32 -3.67 4.14
N LEU A 107 -9.57 -2.95 4.98
CA LEU A 107 -10.03 -2.50 6.30
C LEU A 107 -11.25 -1.59 6.19
N ALA A 108 -11.28 -0.66 5.24
CA ALA A 108 -12.46 0.19 5.03
C ALA A 108 -13.70 -0.62 4.64
N PHE A 109 -13.53 -1.62 3.77
CA PHE A 109 -14.63 -2.51 3.36
C PHE A 109 -15.12 -3.39 4.52
N TRP A 110 -14.20 -3.93 5.31
CA TRP A 110 -14.51 -4.70 6.51
C TRP A 110 -15.18 -3.85 7.58
N PHE A 111 -14.74 -2.60 7.73
CA PHE A 111 -15.29 -1.65 8.69
C PHE A 111 -16.73 -1.27 8.33
N GLU A 112 -17.01 -0.93 7.08
CA GLU A 112 -18.38 -0.67 6.61
C GLU A 112 -19.29 -1.88 6.86
N TYR A 113 -18.83 -3.09 6.49
CA TYR A 113 -19.60 -4.31 6.69
C TYR A 113 -19.84 -4.64 8.17
N ALA A 114 -18.82 -4.47 9.02
CA ALA A 114 -18.93 -4.67 10.46
C ALA A 114 -19.87 -3.66 11.12
N LEU A 115 -19.79 -2.40 10.71
CA LEU A 115 -20.62 -1.31 11.21
C LEU A 115 -22.09 -1.54 10.82
N GLU A 116 -22.36 -1.90 9.56
CA GLU A 116 -23.72 -2.17 9.07
C GLU A 116 -24.37 -3.35 9.81
N LYS A 117 -23.62 -4.43 10.06
CA LYS A 117 -24.06 -5.59 10.86
C LYS A 117 -24.26 -5.26 12.33
N SER A 118 -23.52 -4.30 12.87
CA SER A 118 -23.70 -3.79 14.23
C SER A 118 -24.98 -2.94 14.34
N PHE A 119 -25.22 -2.09 13.34
CA PHE A 119 -26.34 -1.17 13.28
C PHE A 119 -27.67 -1.90 13.07
N GLN A 120 -27.69 -2.91 12.19
CA GLN A 120 -28.84 -3.81 12.02
C GLN A 120 -29.23 -4.52 13.32
N ARG A 121 -28.25 -5.04 14.07
CA ARG A 121 -28.50 -5.64 15.39
C ARG A 121 -29.06 -4.62 16.40
N TYR A 122 -28.56 -3.40 16.36
CA TYR A 122 -29.04 -2.31 17.22
C TYR A 122 -30.49 -1.91 16.88
N LEU A 123 -30.82 -1.75 15.60
CA LEU A 123 -32.17 -1.45 15.14
C LEU A 123 -33.15 -2.57 15.49
N ASN A 124 -32.78 -3.83 15.25
CA ASN A 124 -33.64 -4.97 15.56
C ASN A 124 -33.96 -5.04 17.08
N ARG A 125 -32.98 -4.74 17.95
CA ARG A 125 -33.20 -4.65 19.39
C ARG A 125 -34.15 -3.51 19.77
N ASN A 126 -34.05 -2.35 19.13
CA ASN A 126 -34.93 -1.22 19.42
C ASN A 126 -36.35 -1.44 18.89
N LEU A 127 -36.51 -2.00 17.70
CA LEU A 127 -37.81 -2.39 17.15
C LEU A 127 -38.50 -3.44 18.04
N ARG A 128 -37.76 -4.46 18.50
CA ARG A 128 -38.29 -5.46 19.42
C ARG A 128 -38.74 -4.86 20.76
N ARG A 129 -37.98 -3.88 21.29
CA ARG A 129 -38.37 -3.15 22.51
C ARG A 129 -39.62 -2.30 22.28
N LYS A 130 -39.73 -1.61 21.15
CA LYS A 130 -40.92 -0.82 20.80
C LYS A 130 -42.17 -1.70 20.63
N ASN A 131 -42.06 -2.85 19.97
CA ASN A 131 -43.18 -3.78 19.81
C ASN A 131 -43.63 -4.37 21.16
N LYS A 132 -42.69 -4.71 22.05
CA LYS A 132 -43.00 -5.16 23.42
C LYS A 132 -43.74 -4.12 24.26
N MET A 133 -43.48 -2.82 24.04
CA MET A 133 -44.20 -1.74 24.74
C MET A 133 -45.61 -1.53 24.17
N LYS A 134 -45.80 -1.75 22.86
CA LYS A 134 -47.09 -1.67 22.18
C LYS A 134 -48.06 -2.79 22.55
N GLU A 135 -47.54 -3.98 22.87
CA GLU A 135 -48.34 -5.13 23.34
C GLU A 135 -48.68 -5.07 24.84
N GLY A 136 -48.07 -4.15 25.59
CA GLY A 136 -48.29 -3.98 27.03
C GLY A 136 -49.26 -2.85 27.41
N GLU A 137 -49.82 -2.15 26.42
CA GLU A 137 -50.87 -1.16 26.65
C GLU A 137 -52.19 -1.92 26.84
N PRO A 138 -52.80 -1.94 28.04
CA PRO A 138 -54.02 -2.69 28.28
C PRO A 138 -55.14 -2.06 27.46
N ASP A 139 -55.90 -2.87 26.74
CA ASP A 139 -57.15 -2.47 26.08
C ASP A 139 -58.12 -1.97 27.15
N VAL A 140 -58.04 -0.66 27.45
CA VAL A 140 -59.07 0.05 28.21
C VAL A 140 -60.24 0.21 27.25
N HIS A 141 -61.05 -0.83 27.17
CA HIS A 141 -62.39 -0.76 26.60
C HIS A 141 -63.23 0.18 27.49
N PRO A 142 -63.78 1.27 26.95
CA PRO A 142 -64.73 2.13 27.65
C PRO A 142 -66.08 1.44 27.87
#